data_AF-A0AB39LHS9-F1
#
_entry.id   AF-A0AB39LHS9-F1
#
_cell.length_a   1.000
_cell.length_b   1.000
_cell.length_c   1.000
_cell.angle_alpha   90.00
_cell.angle_beta   90.00
_cell.angle_gamma   90.00
#
_symmetry.space_group_name_H-M   'P 1'
#
loop_
_entity.id
_entity.type
_entity.pdbx_description
1 polymer ?
#
loop_
_entity_poly.entity_id
_entity_poly.type
_entity_poly.pdbx_seq_one_letter_code
_entity_poly.pdbx_strand_id
1 'polypeptide(L)'
;MTDGPRVSAAALDLASGETYASGGGEFVTASVVKVDILTGLLLTARDAGRGLTAAERAHAEAMIVRSDNDAATALWQVVGRAAGLDAANARLGLTRTVADARWGLTRTTAADRVRLLRQVLAPGDARAYVRELLERVVPEQAWGVPALADPGTRWAVKNGWLPRDPTGLWVVNSTGCVTVGGRVYAVAVLSDGHASMAEGVARVEEAARDAVRRCGGAAAPTRAAPATNARSQGGGSSAPQGRGELRDQPRTARTRPRSAATPSWRGELNP
;
A
#
# COMPACT_ATOMS: atom_id res chain seq x y z
N MET A 1 27.73 17.19 2.88
CA MET A 1 26.89 16.26 3.66
C MET A 1 25.80 15.78 2.71
N THR A 2 25.79 14.50 2.33
CA THR A 2 24.61 13.93 1.69
C THR A 2 23.58 13.73 2.80
N ASP A 3 22.46 14.46 2.74
CA ASP A 3 21.32 14.17 3.61
C ASP A 3 20.99 12.68 3.48
N GLY A 4 20.77 12.02 4.61
CA GLY A 4 20.50 10.58 4.66
C GLY A 4 19.21 10.17 3.93
N PRO A 5 18.86 8.88 3.92
CA PRO A 5 17.66 8.40 3.23
C PRO A 5 16.40 9.16 3.62
N ARG A 6 15.61 9.56 2.63
CA ARG A 6 14.36 10.29 2.83
C ARG A 6 13.19 9.32 2.73
N VAL A 7 12.16 9.55 3.55
CA VAL A 7 10.91 8.78 3.53
C VAL A 7 9.72 9.70 3.77
N SER A 8 8.65 9.48 3.01
CA SER A 8 7.32 10.05 3.27
C SER A 8 6.29 8.92 3.25
N ALA A 9 5.35 8.97 4.19
CA ALA A 9 4.31 7.97 4.32
C ALA A 9 2.94 8.63 4.53
N ALA A 10 1.91 8.03 3.96
CA ALA A 10 0.52 8.40 4.20
C ALA A 10 -0.35 7.15 4.36
N ALA A 11 -1.36 7.25 5.21
CA ALA A 11 -2.36 6.21 5.44
C ALA A 11 -3.76 6.84 5.51
N LEU A 12 -4.76 6.07 5.11
CA LEU A 12 -6.18 6.38 5.21
C LEU A 12 -6.91 5.13 5.75
N ASP A 13 -7.59 5.26 6.88
CA ASP A 13 -8.56 4.26 7.35
C ASP A 13 -9.82 4.39 6.48
N LEU A 14 -10.16 3.35 5.71
CA LEU A 14 -11.31 3.40 4.80
C LEU A 14 -12.66 3.36 5.53
N ALA A 15 -12.69 2.90 6.78
CA ALA A 15 -13.90 2.84 7.58
C ALA A 15 -14.22 4.19 8.24
N SER A 16 -13.23 4.83 8.88
CA SER A 16 -13.43 6.13 9.56
C SER A 16 -13.20 7.34 8.64
N GLY A 17 -12.45 7.18 7.55
CA GLY A 17 -12.01 8.28 6.71
C GLY A 17 -10.84 9.08 7.29
N GLU A 18 -10.31 8.69 8.45
CA GLU A 18 -9.16 9.32 9.09
C GLU A 18 -7.90 9.13 8.24
N THR A 19 -7.10 10.19 8.16
CA THR A 19 -5.83 10.18 7.42
C THR A 19 -4.67 10.50 8.34
N TYR A 20 -3.54 9.86 8.09
CA TYR A 20 -2.26 10.23 8.68
C TYR A 20 -1.23 10.45 7.57
N ALA A 21 -0.36 11.45 7.74
CA ALA A 21 0.78 11.68 6.86
C ALA A 21 2.02 12.05 7.67
N SER A 22 3.19 11.63 7.19
CA SER A 22 4.49 11.93 7.78
C SER A 22 5.56 12.10 6.70
N GLY A 23 6.60 12.84 7.07
CA GLY A 23 7.57 13.34 6.10
C GLY A 23 6.93 14.34 5.15
N GLY A 24 7.59 14.56 4.01
CA GLY A 24 7.09 15.45 2.96
C GLY A 24 8.02 15.43 1.76
N GLY A 25 7.67 16.22 0.76
CA GLY A 25 8.42 16.33 -0.48
C GLY A 25 7.94 15.38 -1.57
N GLU A 26 8.62 15.48 -2.72
CA GLU A 26 8.33 14.72 -3.92
C GLU A 26 9.38 13.65 -4.17
N PHE A 27 8.90 12.49 -4.60
CA PHE A 27 9.71 11.31 -4.84
C PHE A 27 9.46 10.80 -6.24
N VAL A 28 10.51 10.24 -6.85
CA VAL A 28 10.37 9.46 -8.07
C VAL A 28 9.50 8.24 -7.77
N THR A 29 8.52 8.00 -8.63
CA THR A 29 7.55 6.91 -8.49
C THR A 29 8.14 5.52 -8.73
N ALA A 30 9.09 5.38 -9.65
CA ALA A 30 9.44 4.09 -10.23
C ALA A 30 8.16 3.37 -10.68
N SER A 31 8.03 2.06 -10.43
CA SER A 31 6.86 1.30 -10.89
C SER A 31 5.53 1.59 -10.16
N VAL A 32 5.47 2.45 -9.14
CA VAL A 32 4.16 2.79 -8.54
C VAL A 32 3.28 3.64 -9.46
N VAL A 33 3.86 4.33 -10.45
CA VAL A 33 3.15 5.09 -11.49
C VAL A 33 2.27 4.23 -12.40
N LYS A 34 2.51 2.91 -12.42
CA LYS A 34 1.73 1.97 -13.25
C LYS A 34 0.24 1.92 -12.85
N VAL A 35 -0.09 2.30 -11.61
CA VAL A 35 -1.48 2.47 -11.17
C VAL A 35 -2.12 3.69 -11.85
N ASP A 36 -1.36 4.77 -12.03
CA ASP A 36 -1.77 6.00 -12.70
C ASP A 36 -1.95 5.74 -14.20
N ILE A 37 -1.02 5.01 -14.82
CA ILE A 37 -1.12 4.58 -16.22
C ILE A 37 -2.40 3.75 -16.43
N LEU A 38 -2.66 2.76 -15.56
CA LEU A 38 -3.87 1.94 -15.67
C LEU A 38 -5.15 2.77 -15.45
N THR A 39 -5.15 3.66 -14.48
CA THR A 39 -6.31 4.51 -14.21
C THR A 39 -6.55 5.51 -15.35
N GLY A 40 -5.48 6.10 -15.88
CA GLY A 40 -5.50 6.94 -17.07
C GLY A 40 -6.04 6.20 -18.29
N LEU A 41 -5.62 4.96 -18.51
CA LEU A 41 -6.13 4.11 -19.59
C LEU A 41 -7.65 3.89 -19.48
N LEU A 42 -8.14 3.60 -18.28
CA LEU A 42 -9.59 3.45 -18.02
C LEU A 42 -10.36 4.75 -18.30
N LEU A 43 -9.79 5.90 -17.93
CA LEU A 43 -10.35 7.21 -18.28
C LEU A 43 -10.39 7.44 -19.79
N THR A 44 -9.30 7.15 -20.51
CA THR A 44 -9.21 7.26 -21.96
C THR A 44 -10.23 6.36 -22.66
N ALA A 45 -10.38 5.10 -22.23
CA ALA A 45 -11.36 4.19 -22.80
C ALA A 45 -12.80 4.66 -22.56
N ARG A 46 -13.11 5.12 -21.34
CA ARG A 46 -14.42 5.67 -20.99
C ARG A 46 -14.77 6.90 -21.83
N ASP A 47 -13.83 7.83 -22.00
CA ASP A 47 -14.07 9.04 -22.80
C ASP A 47 -14.30 8.72 -24.27
N ALA A 48 -13.71 7.62 -24.77
CA ALA A 48 -13.98 7.08 -26.10
C ALA A 48 -15.25 6.20 -26.17
N GLY A 49 -16.04 6.11 -25.10
CA GLY A 49 -17.29 5.33 -25.08
C GLY A 49 -17.09 3.82 -25.19
N ARG A 50 -15.91 3.30 -24.83
CA ARG A 50 -15.55 1.88 -24.97
C ARG A 50 -14.98 1.28 -23.69
N GLY A 51 -15.01 -0.04 -23.62
CA GLY A 51 -14.18 -0.80 -22.67
C GLY A 51 -12.74 -0.90 -23.13
N LEU A 52 -11.89 -1.49 -22.27
CA LEU A 52 -10.54 -1.88 -22.68
C LEU A 52 -10.61 -2.92 -23.82
N THR A 53 -9.63 -2.88 -24.72
CA THR A 53 -9.44 -3.95 -25.71
C THR A 53 -8.81 -5.18 -25.05
N ALA A 54 -8.78 -6.31 -25.77
CA ALA A 54 -8.10 -7.51 -25.28
C ALA A 54 -6.59 -7.27 -25.08
N ALA A 55 -5.95 -6.54 -25.99
CA ALA A 55 -4.54 -6.18 -25.90
C ALA A 55 -4.27 -5.25 -24.70
N GLU A 56 -5.10 -4.23 -24.49
CA GLU A 56 -5.00 -3.33 -23.34
C GLU A 56 -5.14 -4.09 -22.01
N ARG A 57 -6.06 -5.06 -21.92
CA ARG A 57 -6.20 -5.93 -20.74
C ARG A 57 -4.96 -6.78 -20.50
N ALA A 58 -4.44 -7.44 -21.54
CA ALA A 58 -3.23 -8.26 -21.43
C ALA A 58 -2.02 -7.44 -20.97
N HIS A 59 -1.83 -6.24 -21.54
CA HIS A 59 -0.77 -5.33 -21.09
C HIS A 59 -1.00 -4.82 -19.67
N ALA A 60 -2.24 -4.50 -19.29
CA ALA A 60 -2.55 -4.05 -17.94
C ALA A 60 -2.22 -5.13 -16.89
N GLU A 61 -2.57 -6.38 -17.18
CA GLU A 61 -2.23 -7.51 -16.33
C GLU A 61 -0.71 -7.68 -16.21
N ALA A 62 0.02 -7.74 -17.33
CA ALA A 62 1.48 -7.87 -17.30
C ALA A 62 2.16 -6.70 -16.54
N MET A 63 1.70 -5.47 -16.82
CA MET A 63 2.19 -4.24 -16.19
C MET A 63 1.96 -4.22 -14.68
N ILE A 64 0.79 -4.63 -14.19
CA ILE A 64 0.50 -4.57 -12.75
C ILE A 64 1.04 -5.80 -12.03
N VAL A 65 0.71 -7.00 -12.50
CA VAL A 65 0.96 -8.26 -11.78
C VAL A 65 2.45 -8.60 -11.73
N ARG A 66 3.17 -8.39 -12.83
CA ARG A 66 4.62 -8.69 -12.95
C ARG A 66 5.50 -7.46 -13.01
N SER A 67 4.91 -6.26 -13.09
CA SER A 67 5.67 -5.02 -13.30
C SER A 67 6.41 -4.99 -14.65
N ASP A 68 5.83 -5.57 -15.70
CA ASP A 68 6.37 -5.53 -17.06
C ASP A 68 6.54 -4.07 -17.54
N ASN A 69 7.68 -3.73 -18.14
CA ASN A 69 8.02 -2.36 -18.55
C ASN A 69 7.61 -2.06 -20.00
N ASP A 70 7.62 -3.06 -20.89
CA ASP A 70 7.20 -2.90 -22.28
C ASP A 70 5.68 -2.72 -22.35
N ALA A 71 4.94 -3.53 -21.57
CA ALA A 71 3.51 -3.36 -21.39
C ALA A 71 3.17 -1.99 -20.78
N ALA A 72 3.96 -1.52 -19.81
CA ALA A 72 3.78 -0.18 -19.24
C ALA A 72 3.98 0.91 -20.29
N THR A 73 5.01 0.78 -21.12
CA THR A 73 5.33 1.73 -22.18
C THR A 73 4.25 1.76 -23.26
N ALA A 74 3.74 0.60 -23.68
CA ALA A 74 2.63 0.51 -24.63
C ALA A 74 1.37 1.22 -24.11
N LEU A 75 0.99 0.97 -22.85
CA LEU A 75 -0.19 1.60 -22.26
C LEU A 75 0.01 3.11 -22.01
N TRP A 76 1.21 3.51 -21.57
CA TRP A 76 1.55 4.92 -21.39
C TRP A 76 1.46 5.71 -22.71
N GLN A 77 1.82 5.10 -23.84
CA GLN A 77 1.62 5.69 -25.16
C GLN A 77 0.13 5.86 -25.51
N VAL A 78 -0.70 4.86 -25.22
CA VAL A 78 -2.17 4.92 -25.42
C VAL A 78 -2.80 6.03 -24.57
N VAL A 79 -2.32 6.21 -23.33
CA VAL A 79 -2.79 7.29 -22.44
C VAL A 79 -2.45 8.68 -22.99
N GLY A 80 -1.49 8.81 -23.91
CA GLY A 80 -1.03 10.10 -24.44
C GLY A 80 0.29 10.57 -23.83
N ARG A 81 1.13 9.63 -23.36
CA ARG A 81 2.44 9.89 -22.75
C ARG A 81 2.32 10.84 -21.53
N ALA A 82 3.34 11.68 -21.29
CA ALA A 82 3.38 12.58 -20.13
C ALA A 82 2.17 13.52 -20.08
N ALA A 83 1.82 14.18 -21.21
CA ALA A 83 0.69 15.11 -21.25
C ALA A 83 -0.65 14.42 -20.95
N GLY A 84 -0.87 13.23 -21.50
CA GLY A 84 -2.06 12.43 -21.21
C GLY A 84 -2.12 11.95 -19.76
N LEU A 85 -0.97 11.56 -19.19
CA LEU A 85 -0.87 11.15 -17.80
C LEU A 85 -1.12 12.32 -16.84
N ASP A 86 -0.58 13.51 -17.12
CA ASP A 86 -0.85 14.72 -16.34
C ASP A 86 -2.33 15.14 -16.43
N ALA A 87 -2.96 15.04 -17.60
CA ALA A 87 -4.39 15.29 -17.75
C ALA A 87 -5.24 14.30 -16.95
N ALA A 88 -4.87 13.01 -16.93
CA ALA A 88 -5.51 12.00 -16.09
C ALA A 88 -5.31 12.32 -14.59
N ASN A 89 -4.08 12.62 -14.17
CA ASN A 89 -3.74 12.98 -12.79
C ASN A 89 -4.53 14.20 -12.32
N ALA A 90 -4.69 15.23 -13.15
CA ALA A 90 -5.49 16.41 -12.85
C ALA A 90 -6.97 16.06 -12.62
N ARG A 91 -7.56 15.21 -13.46
CA ARG A 91 -8.95 14.72 -13.29
C ARG A 91 -9.15 13.89 -12.02
N LEU A 92 -8.10 13.18 -11.60
CA LEU A 92 -8.05 12.42 -10.35
C LEU A 92 -7.69 13.31 -9.15
N GLY A 93 -7.39 14.59 -9.37
CA GLY A 93 -7.00 15.55 -8.34
C GLY A 93 -5.62 15.31 -7.72
N LEU A 94 -4.72 14.63 -8.44
CA LEU A 94 -3.34 14.37 -8.02
C LEU A 94 -2.46 15.58 -8.37
N THR A 95 -2.67 16.70 -7.66
CA THR A 95 -2.11 18.01 -8.02
C THR A 95 -0.62 18.15 -7.75
N ARG A 96 0.00 17.16 -7.10
CA ARG A 96 1.43 17.09 -6.80
C ARG A 96 2.08 15.87 -7.45
N THR A 97 1.42 15.31 -8.48
CA THR A 97 1.96 14.24 -9.31
C THR A 97 2.21 14.78 -10.70
N VAL A 98 3.48 14.78 -11.10
CA VAL A 98 3.96 15.41 -12.33
C VAL A 98 4.66 14.35 -13.18
N ALA A 99 4.09 14.07 -14.34
CA ALA A 99 4.60 13.08 -15.29
C ALA A 99 5.96 13.50 -15.85
N ASP A 100 6.82 12.50 -16.07
CA ASP A 100 8.10 12.69 -16.74
C ASP A 100 8.05 12.07 -18.16
N ALA A 101 8.95 12.52 -19.04
CA ALA A 101 9.12 11.92 -20.37
C ALA A 101 9.50 10.43 -20.31
N ARG A 102 10.10 9.98 -19.20
CA ARG A 102 10.23 8.57 -18.84
C ARG A 102 9.26 8.28 -17.72
N TRP A 103 8.21 7.49 -17.99
CA TRP A 103 7.10 7.28 -17.06
C TRP A 103 7.55 6.91 -15.64
N GLY A 104 8.62 6.11 -15.48
CA GLY A 104 9.14 5.68 -14.18
C GLY A 104 9.79 6.79 -13.36
N LEU A 105 10.13 7.92 -13.97
CA LEU A 105 10.69 9.11 -13.32
C LEU A 105 9.65 10.15 -12.93
N THR A 106 8.37 9.89 -13.24
CA THR A 106 7.22 10.66 -12.72
C THR A 106 7.39 10.90 -11.23
N ARG A 107 7.14 12.13 -10.79
CA ARG A 107 7.26 12.52 -9.38
C ARG A 107 5.89 12.60 -8.73
N THR A 108 5.80 12.24 -7.46
CA THR A 108 4.54 12.24 -6.70
C THR A 108 4.77 12.49 -5.22
N THR A 109 3.69 12.59 -4.45
CA THR A 109 3.68 12.68 -2.98
C THR A 109 2.90 11.52 -2.37
N ALA A 110 3.19 11.17 -1.12
CA ALA A 110 2.47 10.10 -0.44
C ALA A 110 0.95 10.41 -0.31
N ALA A 111 0.59 11.69 -0.16
CA ALA A 111 -0.80 12.14 -0.12
C ALA A 111 -1.54 11.87 -1.43
N ASP A 112 -0.94 12.21 -2.59
CA ASP A 112 -1.53 11.93 -3.89
C ASP A 112 -1.67 10.42 -4.13
N ARG A 113 -0.68 9.61 -3.71
CA ARG A 113 -0.79 8.15 -3.79
C ARG A 113 -2.01 7.61 -3.02
N VAL A 114 -2.24 8.07 -1.79
CA VAL A 114 -3.43 7.68 -1.01
C VAL A 114 -4.71 8.20 -1.66
N ARG A 115 -4.70 9.40 -2.25
CA ARG A 115 -5.84 9.95 -2.99
C ARG A 115 -6.20 9.11 -4.22
N LEU A 116 -5.20 8.61 -4.95
CA LEU A 116 -5.41 7.66 -6.05
C LEU A 116 -5.99 6.35 -5.54
N LEU A 117 -5.40 5.76 -4.50
CA LEU A 117 -5.90 4.52 -3.91
C LEU A 117 -7.35 4.64 -3.44
N ARG A 118 -7.73 5.74 -2.78
CA ARG A 118 -9.12 5.99 -2.37
C ARG A 118 -10.10 5.92 -3.54
N GLN A 119 -9.70 6.38 -4.73
CA GLN A 119 -10.54 6.32 -5.93
C GLN A 119 -10.55 4.94 -6.57
N VAL A 120 -9.41 4.25 -6.57
CA VAL A 120 -9.27 2.88 -7.09
C VAL A 120 -10.02 1.86 -6.23
N LEU A 121 -10.18 2.10 -4.94
CA LEU A 121 -10.87 1.22 -4.00
C LEU A 121 -12.36 1.49 -3.83
N ALA A 122 -12.85 2.64 -4.32
CA ALA A 122 -14.26 2.94 -4.26
C ALA A 122 -15.06 1.90 -5.08
N PRO A 123 -16.31 1.59 -4.70
CA PRO A 123 -17.15 0.68 -5.46
C PRO A 123 -17.29 1.08 -6.95
N GLY A 124 -17.38 0.08 -7.83
CA GLY A 124 -17.58 0.22 -9.29
C GLY A 124 -16.75 -0.75 -10.13
N ASP A 125 -17.24 -1.13 -11.32
CA ASP A 125 -16.66 -2.23 -12.13
C ASP A 125 -15.24 -1.95 -12.62
N ALA A 126 -14.99 -0.75 -13.16
CA ALA A 126 -13.64 -0.36 -13.61
C ALA A 126 -12.62 -0.34 -12.45
N ARG A 127 -13.10 -0.04 -11.24
CA ARG A 127 -12.29 0.01 -10.01
C ARG A 127 -12.04 -1.41 -9.45
N ALA A 128 -13.03 -2.29 -9.59
CA ALA A 128 -12.87 -3.71 -9.27
C ALA A 128 -11.76 -4.36 -10.11
N TYR A 129 -11.65 -4.02 -11.40
CA TYR A 129 -10.57 -4.51 -12.27
C TYR A 129 -9.17 -4.09 -11.80
N VAL A 130 -8.97 -2.81 -11.46
CA VAL A 130 -7.66 -2.34 -10.94
C VAL A 130 -7.31 -3.04 -9.65
N ARG A 131 -8.25 -3.15 -8.71
CA ARG A 131 -8.05 -3.84 -7.44
C ARG A 131 -7.69 -5.31 -7.65
N GLU A 132 -8.40 -6.03 -8.53
CA GLU A 132 -8.13 -7.43 -8.82
C GLU A 132 -6.67 -7.64 -9.29
N LEU A 133 -6.18 -6.78 -10.19
CA LEU A 133 -4.79 -6.86 -10.65
C LEU A 133 -3.79 -6.60 -9.53
N LEU A 134 -4.07 -5.60 -8.67
CA LEU A 134 -3.21 -5.29 -7.52
C LEU A 134 -3.19 -6.40 -6.45
N GLU A 135 -4.28 -7.17 -6.33
CA GLU A 135 -4.38 -8.35 -5.44
C GLU A 135 -3.66 -9.59 -6.01
N ARG A 136 -3.30 -9.56 -7.30
CA ARG A 136 -2.66 -10.68 -8.01
C ARG A 136 -1.16 -10.50 -8.22
N VAL A 137 -0.56 -9.41 -7.73
CA VAL A 137 0.88 -9.17 -7.83
C VAL A 137 1.67 -10.40 -7.34
N VAL A 138 2.70 -10.76 -8.11
CA VAL A 138 3.48 -11.99 -7.87
C VAL A 138 4.13 -11.99 -6.48
N PRO A 139 4.26 -13.18 -5.84
CA PRO A 139 4.73 -13.29 -4.45
C PRO A 139 6.08 -12.62 -4.18
N GLU A 140 7.00 -12.64 -5.14
CA GLU A 140 8.32 -12.03 -4.99
C GLU A 140 8.19 -10.52 -4.76
N GLN A 141 7.21 -9.87 -5.40
CA GLN A 141 6.95 -8.44 -5.26
C GLN A 141 5.98 -8.10 -4.12
N ALA A 142 5.56 -9.06 -3.30
CA ALA A 142 4.62 -8.87 -2.20
C ALA A 142 5.30 -8.43 -0.88
N TRP A 143 6.14 -7.40 -0.94
CA TRP A 143 6.79 -6.75 0.20
C TRP A 143 6.27 -5.33 0.44
N GLY A 144 6.61 -4.68 1.55
CA GLY A 144 6.12 -3.32 1.84
C GLY A 144 4.73 -3.35 2.48
N VAL A 145 3.72 -2.77 1.83
CA VAL A 145 2.33 -2.75 2.36
C VAL A 145 1.79 -4.15 2.75
N PRO A 146 1.98 -5.22 1.94
CA PRO A 146 1.58 -6.59 2.32
C PRO A 146 2.18 -7.11 3.62
N ALA A 147 3.35 -6.62 4.06
CA ALA A 147 4.00 -7.06 5.30
C ALA A 147 3.25 -6.64 6.57
N LEU A 148 2.20 -5.82 6.43
CA LEU A 148 1.31 -5.41 7.51
C LEU A 148 0.07 -6.30 7.63
N ALA A 149 -0.21 -7.15 6.64
CA ALA A 149 -1.49 -7.83 6.51
C ALA A 149 -1.77 -8.77 7.68
N ASP A 150 -3.00 -8.70 8.19
CA ASP A 150 -3.51 -9.71 9.12
C ASP A 150 -3.47 -11.09 8.46
N PRO A 151 -3.13 -12.16 9.21
CA PRO A 151 -3.09 -13.51 8.66
C PRO A 151 -4.40 -13.91 7.97
N GLY A 152 -4.29 -14.43 6.74
CA GLY A 152 -5.44 -14.90 5.95
C GLY A 152 -6.26 -13.79 5.26
N THR A 153 -5.88 -12.52 5.41
CA THR A 153 -6.53 -11.41 4.71
C THR A 153 -5.87 -11.13 3.35
N ARG A 154 -6.65 -10.62 2.40
CA ARG A 154 -6.14 -10.17 1.10
C ARG A 154 -5.52 -8.78 1.22
N TRP A 155 -4.53 -8.53 0.39
CA TRP A 155 -3.90 -7.23 0.21
C TRP A 155 -3.87 -6.90 -1.28
N ALA A 156 -3.78 -5.62 -1.61
CA ALA A 156 -3.58 -5.10 -2.94
C ALA A 156 -2.32 -4.23 -2.92
N VAL A 157 -1.39 -4.40 -3.86
CA VAL A 157 -0.13 -3.62 -3.82
C VAL A 157 0.37 -3.29 -5.21
N LYS A 158 1.07 -2.16 -5.34
CA LYS A 158 2.08 -1.96 -6.36
C LYS A 158 3.34 -1.41 -5.71
N ASN A 159 4.45 -2.06 -5.99
CA ASN A 159 5.77 -1.63 -5.58
C ASN A 159 6.54 -0.99 -6.73
N GLY A 160 7.50 -0.13 -6.40
CA GLY A 160 8.40 0.50 -7.35
C GLY A 160 9.79 0.72 -6.75
N TRP A 161 10.82 0.29 -7.45
CA TRP A 161 12.20 0.46 -7.04
C TRP A 161 13.07 0.68 -8.27
N LEU A 162 14.12 1.49 -8.14
CA LEU A 162 15.18 1.61 -9.15
C LEU A 162 16.44 2.20 -8.53
N PRO A 163 17.64 1.78 -8.98
CA PRO A 163 18.87 2.49 -8.67
C PRO A 163 18.89 3.82 -9.43
N ARG A 164 19.45 4.86 -8.82
CA ARG A 164 19.62 6.17 -9.45
C ARG A 164 21.03 6.27 -9.99
N ASP A 165 21.18 6.19 -11.32
CA ASP A 165 22.50 6.26 -11.98
C ASP A 165 23.41 7.40 -11.48
N PRO A 166 22.90 8.64 -11.25
CA PRO A 166 23.78 9.73 -10.81
C PRO A 166 24.35 9.58 -9.40
N THR A 167 23.74 8.74 -8.54
CA THR A 167 24.13 8.61 -7.12
C THR A 167 24.46 7.19 -6.70
N GLY A 168 24.07 6.18 -7.47
CA GLY A 168 24.10 4.77 -7.07
C GLY A 168 23.11 4.39 -5.96
N LEU A 169 22.33 5.35 -5.44
CA LEU A 169 21.37 5.14 -4.36
C LEU A 169 20.02 4.67 -4.89
N TRP A 170 19.25 3.99 -4.05
CA TRP A 170 17.99 3.39 -4.42
C TRP A 170 16.79 4.27 -4.10
N VAL A 171 15.85 4.31 -5.03
CA VAL A 171 14.44 4.66 -4.79
C VAL A 171 13.71 3.36 -4.47
N VAL A 172 12.90 3.33 -3.41
CA VAL A 172 12.08 2.18 -3.03
C VAL A 172 10.74 2.66 -2.48
N ASN A 173 9.65 2.21 -3.09
CA ASN A 173 8.29 2.69 -2.84
C ASN A 173 7.32 1.53 -2.74
N SER A 174 6.30 1.68 -1.92
CA SER A 174 5.17 0.74 -1.82
C SER A 174 3.87 1.51 -1.67
N THR A 175 2.85 1.14 -2.44
CA THR A 175 1.51 1.72 -2.33
C THR A 175 0.47 0.63 -2.50
N GLY A 176 -0.55 0.61 -1.66
CA GLY A 176 -1.48 -0.50 -1.64
C GLY A 176 -2.51 -0.39 -0.54
N CYS A 177 -3.26 -1.47 -0.37
CA CYS A 177 -4.35 -1.58 0.58
C CYS A 177 -4.20 -2.87 1.37
N VAL A 178 -4.43 -2.79 2.67
CA VAL A 178 -4.13 -3.88 3.59
C VAL A 178 -5.09 -3.87 4.76
N THR A 179 -5.47 -5.07 5.22
CA THR A 179 -6.22 -5.24 6.47
C THR A 179 -5.25 -5.38 7.64
N VAL A 180 -5.40 -4.51 8.65
CA VAL A 180 -4.59 -4.52 9.88
C VAL A 180 -5.52 -4.36 11.08
N GLY A 181 -5.50 -5.30 12.01
CA GLY A 181 -6.42 -5.29 13.16
C GLY A 181 -7.89 -5.28 12.74
N GLY A 182 -8.24 -5.96 11.64
CA GLY A 182 -9.60 -6.03 11.09
C GLY A 182 -10.08 -4.78 10.35
N ARG A 183 -9.24 -3.75 10.19
CA ARG A 183 -9.56 -2.51 9.47
C ARG A 183 -8.79 -2.43 8.15
N VAL A 184 -9.42 -1.91 7.11
CA VAL A 184 -8.80 -1.76 5.79
C VAL A 184 -8.19 -0.36 5.66
N TYR A 185 -6.89 -0.31 5.37
CA TYR A 185 -6.15 0.92 5.16
C TYR A 185 -5.69 1.03 3.71
N ALA A 186 -5.79 2.23 3.13
CA ALA A 186 -4.99 2.61 1.97
C ALA A 186 -3.67 3.24 2.46
N VAL A 187 -2.54 2.76 1.96
CA VAL A 187 -1.21 3.14 2.45
C VAL A 187 -0.30 3.46 1.27
N ALA A 188 0.51 4.50 1.42
CA ALA A 188 1.58 4.82 0.48
C ALA A 188 2.84 5.23 1.23
N VAL A 189 3.96 4.65 0.85
CA VAL A 189 5.28 5.01 1.34
C VAL A 189 6.20 5.23 0.15
N LEU A 190 6.83 6.40 0.12
CA LEU A 190 7.79 6.80 -0.89
C LEU A 190 9.13 7.06 -0.21
N SER A 191 10.22 6.55 -0.78
CA SER A 191 11.53 6.73 -0.19
C SER A 191 12.67 6.70 -1.20
N ASP A 192 13.75 7.42 -0.91
CA ASP A 192 14.96 7.45 -1.71
C ASP A 192 16.22 7.65 -0.85
N GLY A 193 17.38 7.48 -1.48
CA GLY A 193 18.68 7.68 -0.83
C GLY A 193 19.22 6.46 -0.10
N HIS A 194 18.70 5.26 -0.34
CA HIS A 194 19.15 4.03 0.32
C HIS A 194 20.40 3.45 -0.35
N ALA A 195 21.31 2.85 0.41
CA ALA A 195 22.51 2.23 -0.17
C ALA A 195 22.19 0.91 -0.87
N SER A 196 21.08 0.26 -0.49
CA SER A 196 20.56 -0.93 -1.18
C SER A 196 19.03 -0.96 -1.26
N MET A 197 18.50 -1.77 -2.18
CA MET A 197 17.07 -2.04 -2.23
C MET A 197 16.56 -2.67 -0.91
N ALA A 198 17.33 -3.58 -0.31
CA ALA A 198 16.93 -4.28 0.91
C ALA A 198 16.74 -3.32 2.10
N GLU A 199 17.66 -2.37 2.26
CA GLU A 199 17.51 -1.28 3.25
C GLU A 199 16.27 -0.43 2.97
N GLY A 200 16.02 -0.10 1.70
CA GLY A 200 14.83 0.64 1.31
C GLY A 200 13.53 -0.12 1.62
N VAL A 201 13.48 -1.43 1.36
CA VAL A 201 12.31 -2.27 1.71
C VAL A 201 12.06 -2.26 3.22
N ALA A 202 13.11 -2.48 4.03
CA ALA A 202 13.00 -2.46 5.49
C ALA A 202 12.48 -1.11 6.00
N ARG A 203 12.99 0.00 5.44
CA ARG A 203 12.55 1.34 5.79
C ARG A 203 11.11 1.63 5.37
N VAL A 204 10.71 1.16 4.19
CA VAL A 204 9.33 1.28 3.68
C VAL A 204 8.34 0.56 4.59
N GLU A 205 8.66 -0.67 5.02
CA GLU A 205 7.79 -1.44 5.92
C GLU A 205 7.69 -0.83 7.32
N GLU A 206 8.80 -0.33 7.86
CA GLU A 206 8.81 0.39 9.14
C GLU A 206 7.90 1.61 9.09
N ALA A 207 8.05 2.45 8.06
CA ALA A 207 7.25 3.66 7.88
C ALA A 207 5.76 3.34 7.62
N ALA A 208 5.46 2.28 6.86
CA ALA A 208 4.09 1.82 6.65
C ALA A 208 3.43 1.41 7.98
N ARG A 209 4.13 0.61 8.81
CA ARG A 209 3.61 0.22 10.13
C ARG A 209 3.36 1.43 11.02
N ASP A 210 4.27 2.40 11.04
CA ASP A 210 4.09 3.62 11.83
C ASP A 210 2.90 4.46 11.35
N ALA A 211 2.76 4.63 10.03
CA ALA A 211 1.64 5.36 9.45
C ALA A 211 0.29 4.74 9.80
N VAL A 212 0.14 3.41 9.68
CA VAL A 212 -1.10 2.70 10.02
C VAL A 212 -1.39 2.76 11.53
N ARG A 213 -0.38 2.54 12.39
CA ARG A 213 -0.57 2.64 13.85
C ARG A 213 -1.06 4.03 14.27
N ARG A 214 -0.49 5.09 13.70
CA ARG A 214 -0.87 6.47 14.03
C ARG A 214 -2.22 6.86 13.42
N CYS A 215 -2.54 6.34 12.24
CA CYS A 215 -3.85 6.52 11.63
C CYS A 215 -4.96 5.85 12.46
N GLY A 216 -4.79 4.59 12.87
CA GLY A 216 -5.78 3.86 13.67
C GLY A 216 -5.77 4.20 15.17
N GLY A 217 -4.67 4.77 15.68
CA GLY A 217 -4.52 5.17 17.09
C GLY A 217 -5.19 6.48 17.47
N ALA A 218 -5.64 7.29 16.49
CA ALA A 218 -6.42 8.50 16.75
C ALA A 218 -7.82 8.19 17.33
N ALA A 219 -8.30 6.95 17.13
CA ALA A 219 -9.58 6.46 17.62
C ALA A 219 -9.43 5.39 18.73
N ALA A 220 -8.70 5.69 19.81
CA ALA A 220 -8.99 5.01 21.07
C ALA A 220 -10.17 5.73 21.75
N PRO A 221 -11.31 5.09 22.02
CA PRO A 221 -12.32 5.70 22.87
C PRO A 221 -11.66 5.93 24.24
N THR A 222 -11.60 7.19 24.67
CA THR A 222 -11.33 7.54 26.06
C THR A 222 -12.27 6.69 26.90
N ARG A 223 -11.73 5.69 27.61
CA ARG A 223 -12.50 4.90 28.56
C ARG A 223 -13.04 5.90 29.57
N ALA A 224 -14.33 6.20 29.50
CA ALA A 224 -15.00 7.00 30.51
C ALA A 224 -14.63 6.41 31.86
N ALA A 225 -14.11 7.24 32.76
CA ALA A 225 -13.80 6.84 34.12
C ALA A 225 -15.05 6.17 34.72
N PRO A 226 -14.93 5.03 35.43
CA PRO A 226 -16.08 4.43 36.06
C PRO A 226 -16.64 5.45 37.06
N ALA A 227 -17.91 5.83 36.86
CA ALA A 227 -18.65 6.58 37.86
C ALA A 227 -18.66 5.76 39.15
N THR A 228 -18.04 6.31 40.20
CA THR A 228 -18.08 5.75 41.55
C THR A 228 -19.52 5.84 42.07
N ASN A 229 -20.28 4.76 41.95
CA ASN A 229 -21.51 4.58 42.72
C ASN A 229 -21.14 3.98 44.08
N ALA A 230 -21.00 4.86 45.08
CA ALA A 230 -21.09 4.46 46.47
C ALA A 230 -22.57 4.27 46.82
N ARG A 231 -22.98 3.04 47.13
CA ARG A 231 -24.10 2.74 48.03
C ARG A 231 -23.95 1.33 48.59
N SER A 232 -24.48 1.21 49.80
CA SER A 232 -24.04 0.33 50.87
C SER A 232 -25.03 -0.78 51.21
N GLN A 233 -24.48 -1.83 51.85
CA GLN A 233 -25.08 -2.79 52.80
C GLN A 233 -25.80 -4.06 52.31
N GLY A 234 -25.45 -5.19 52.97
CA GLY A 234 -26.46 -6.14 53.46
C GLY A 234 -26.19 -7.64 53.24
N GLY A 235 -25.37 -8.24 54.13
CA GLY A 235 -25.37 -9.62 54.68
C GLY A 235 -26.17 -10.80 54.07
N GLY A 236 -25.55 -11.99 54.09
CA GLY A 236 -26.30 -13.28 54.09
C GLY A 236 -25.50 -14.50 53.60
N SER A 237 -25.17 -15.40 54.53
CA SER A 237 -24.39 -16.65 54.37
C SER A 237 -25.11 -17.75 53.58
N SER A 238 -24.37 -18.55 52.78
CA SER A 238 -24.25 -20.03 52.92
C SER A 238 -23.67 -20.71 51.66
N ALA A 239 -22.77 -21.65 51.87
CA ALA A 239 -22.23 -22.65 50.92
C ALA A 239 -22.82 -24.04 51.32
N PRO A 240 -22.60 -25.19 50.64
CA PRO A 240 -21.46 -25.48 49.77
C PRO A 240 -21.62 -26.47 48.59
N GLN A 241 -20.50 -26.61 47.85
CA GLN A 241 -19.97 -27.81 47.16
C GLN A 241 -20.66 -28.37 45.91
N GLY A 242 -19.89 -28.37 44.80
CA GLY A 242 -20.08 -29.23 43.64
C GLY A 242 -18.77 -29.32 42.83
N ARG A 243 -18.17 -30.50 42.83
CA ARG A 243 -16.90 -30.86 42.15
C ARG A 243 -17.03 -30.81 40.63
N GLY A 244 -15.93 -30.46 39.95
CA GLY A 244 -15.80 -30.59 38.50
C GLY A 244 -14.35 -30.43 38.06
N GLU A 245 -13.60 -31.54 38.12
CA GLU A 245 -12.27 -31.66 37.52
C GLU A 245 -12.37 -31.59 35.99
N LEU A 246 -11.60 -30.70 35.36
CA LEU A 246 -11.39 -30.68 33.91
C LEU A 246 -9.89 -30.72 33.59
N ARG A 247 -9.46 -31.95 33.26
CA ARG A 247 -8.55 -32.38 32.19
C ARG A 247 -7.44 -31.41 31.74
N ASP A 248 -6.22 -31.89 31.98
CA ASP A 248 -5.00 -31.61 31.23
C ASP A 248 -5.21 -31.59 29.70
N GLN A 249 -4.64 -30.58 29.05
CA GLN A 249 -4.32 -30.62 27.62
C GLN A 249 -2.80 -30.53 27.42
N PRO A 250 -2.21 -31.32 26.51
CA PRO A 250 -0.78 -31.28 26.25
C PRO A 250 -0.38 -30.07 25.41
N ARG A 251 0.71 -29.43 25.84
CA ARG A 251 1.46 -28.42 25.08
C ARG A 251 2.02 -29.04 23.80
N THR A 252 1.53 -28.62 22.62
CA THR A 252 2.22 -28.87 21.35
C THR A 252 3.14 -27.71 20.98
N ALA A 253 4.35 -28.08 20.59
CA ALA A 253 5.50 -27.22 20.37
C ALA A 253 5.31 -26.16 19.27
N ARG A 254 5.89 -24.98 19.52
CA ARG A 254 6.08 -23.90 18.55
C ARG A 254 7.07 -24.32 17.46
N THR A 255 6.59 -24.50 16.24
CA THR A 255 7.44 -24.53 15.05
C THR A 255 7.76 -23.10 14.63
N ARG A 256 9.04 -22.72 14.64
CA ARG A 256 9.52 -21.44 14.07
C ARG A 256 9.33 -21.46 12.55
N PRO A 257 8.81 -20.40 11.90
CA PRO A 257 8.88 -20.32 10.46
C PRO A 257 10.34 -20.06 10.02
N ARG A 258 10.74 -20.80 8.99
CA ARG A 258 12.03 -20.71 8.30
C ARG A 258 12.28 -19.29 7.77
N SER A 259 13.53 -18.86 7.87
CA SER A 259 14.06 -17.67 7.18
C SER A 259 13.72 -17.74 5.68
N ALA A 260 12.99 -16.74 5.20
CA ALA A 260 12.77 -16.53 3.78
C ALA A 260 14.10 -16.08 3.15
N ALA A 261 14.53 -16.80 2.11
CA ALA A 261 15.70 -16.44 1.32
C ALA A 261 15.49 -15.07 0.65
N THR A 262 16.53 -14.24 0.64
CA THR A 262 16.56 -12.94 -0.03
C THR A 262 16.44 -13.13 -1.55
N PRO A 263 15.41 -12.59 -2.22
CA PRO A 263 15.32 -12.65 -3.67
C PRO A 263 16.42 -11.81 -4.32
N SER A 264 17.01 -12.31 -5.42
CA SER A 264 18.04 -11.61 -6.18
C SER A 264 17.41 -10.56 -7.10
N TRP A 265 17.50 -9.28 -6.73
CA TRP A 265 16.90 -8.15 -7.45
C TRP A 265 17.82 -7.52 -8.50
N ARG A 266 18.47 -8.31 -9.35
CA ARG A 266 19.28 -7.78 -10.47
C ARG A 266 18.65 -8.14 -11.81
N GLY A 267 18.12 -7.14 -12.49
CA GLY A 267 17.69 -7.22 -13.89
C GLY A 267 16.56 -6.23 -14.18
N GLU A 268 16.76 -5.38 -15.18
CA GLU A 268 15.72 -4.59 -15.88
C GLU A 268 15.12 -3.38 -15.14
N LEU A 269 15.93 -2.38 -14.81
CA LEU A 269 15.41 -1.13 -14.24
C LEU A 269 16.02 0.10 -14.92
N ASN A 270 15.68 0.34 -16.18
CA ASN A 270 15.50 1.71 -16.67
C ASN A 270 14.65 1.70 -17.97
N PRO A 271 13.42 2.25 -17.95
CA PRO A 271 12.74 2.71 -19.16
C PRO A 271 13.34 4.03 -19.70
#